data_AF-A0A4R0ZPB9-F1
#
_entry.id   AF-A0A4R0ZPB9-F1
#
_cell.length_a   1.000
_cell.length_b   1.000
_cell.length_c   1.000
_cell.angle_alpha   90.00
_cell.angle_beta   90.00
_cell.angle_gamma   90.00
#
_symmetry.space_group_name_H-M   'P 1'
#
loop_
_entity.id
_entity.type
_entity.pdbx_description
1 polymer ?
#
loop_
_entity_poly.entity_id
_entity_poly.type
_entity_poly.pdbx_seq_one_letter_code
_entity_poly.pdbx_strand_id
1 'polypeptide(L)'
;MDYTTLVDDKRLDAFIRLIDVIDANLPAGFEKTTDGNGIHYVVPLSTYPSGYHVTPGTPLPFLSVIAQKNHVAVYHMGVYSDPELLRWFEESYAAQVPTKLNMGKSCIRFKNVKHIPYELMGELVSKMTPEQWIAAYESR
;
A
#
# COMPACT_ATOMS: atom_id res chain seq x y z
N MET A 1 -3.61 -10.94 13.71
CA MET A 1 -2.44 -10.11 14.08
C MET A 1 -2.95 -9.02 15.01
N ASP A 2 -2.25 -8.75 16.11
CA ASP A 2 -2.58 -7.64 17.00
C ASP A 2 -2.00 -6.34 16.42
N TYR A 3 -2.85 -5.34 16.17
CA TYR A 3 -2.46 -4.07 15.57
C TYR A 3 -2.31 -2.94 16.60
N THR A 4 -2.65 -3.18 17.87
CA THR A 4 -2.64 -2.16 18.94
C THR A 4 -1.25 -1.59 19.21
N THR A 5 -0.20 -2.34 18.87
CA THR A 5 1.20 -1.89 18.97
C THR A 5 1.66 -1.07 17.76
N LEU A 6 0.92 -1.11 16.65
CA LEU A 6 1.28 -0.44 15.40
C LEU A 6 0.64 0.95 15.26
N VAL A 7 -0.47 1.21 15.97
CA VAL A 7 -1.26 2.43 15.82
C VAL A 7 -1.97 2.79 17.13
N ASP A 8 -2.12 4.08 17.41
CA ASP A 8 -2.88 4.54 18.58
C ASP A 8 -4.39 4.27 18.46
N ASP A 9 -5.05 4.18 19.61
CA ASP A 9 -6.48 3.88 19.74
C ASP A 9 -7.38 4.77 18.86
N LYS A 10 -7.02 6.05 18.67
CA LYS A 10 -7.87 6.98 17.90
C LYS A 10 -7.91 6.63 16.41
N ARG A 11 -6.92 5.88 15.92
CA ARG A 11 -6.77 5.51 14.51
C ARG A 11 -6.85 4.01 14.28
N LEU A 12 -6.90 3.20 15.34
CA LEU A 12 -6.91 1.75 15.29
C LEU A 12 -8.01 1.20 14.38
N ASP A 13 -9.28 1.60 14.58
CA ASP A 13 -10.40 1.10 13.77
C ASP A 13 -10.23 1.41 12.28
N ALA A 14 -9.77 2.61 11.96
CA ALA A 14 -9.54 3.03 10.59
C ALA A 14 -8.35 2.31 9.95
N PHE A 15 -7.30 2.04 10.74
CA PHE A 15 -6.15 1.25 10.33
C PHE A 15 -6.58 -0.19 10.01
N ILE A 16 -7.30 -0.85 10.94
CA ILE A 16 -7.82 -2.21 10.75
C ILE A 16 -8.68 -2.28 9.50
N ARG A 17 -9.65 -1.37 9.35
CA ARG A 17 -10.52 -1.33 8.18
C ARG A 17 -9.74 -1.15 6.87
N LEU A 18 -8.70 -0.34 6.87
CA LEU A 18 -7.85 -0.16 5.70
C LEU A 18 -7.08 -1.45 5.37
N ILE A 19 -6.58 -2.15 6.38
CA ILE A 19 -5.94 -3.47 6.20
C ILE A 19 -6.92 -4.49 5.64
N ASP A 20 -8.14 -4.58 6.19
CA ASP A 20 -9.16 -5.53 5.72
C ASP A 20 -9.56 -5.27 4.26
N VAL A 21 -9.69 -4.00 3.88
CA VAL A 21 -9.96 -3.60 2.50
C VAL A 21 -8.82 -4.02 1.57
N ILE A 22 -7.58 -3.86 2.00
CA ILE A 22 -6.43 -4.29 1.20
C ILE A 22 -6.42 -5.81 1.08
N ASP A 23 -6.53 -6.55 2.18
CA ASP A 23 -6.54 -8.01 2.17
C ASP A 23 -7.65 -8.58 1.25
N ALA A 24 -8.82 -7.94 1.21
CA ALA A 24 -9.95 -8.39 0.40
C ALA A 24 -9.79 -8.11 -1.10
N ASN A 25 -8.99 -7.12 -1.50
CA ASN A 25 -8.89 -6.67 -2.90
C ASN A 25 -7.51 -6.90 -3.53
N LEU A 26 -6.49 -7.17 -2.71
CA LEU A 26 -5.14 -7.40 -3.19
C LEU A 26 -5.09 -8.72 -4.00
N PRO A 27 -4.50 -8.73 -5.21
CA PRO A 27 -4.38 -9.93 -6.00
C PRO A 27 -3.62 -11.04 -5.26
N ALA A 28 -3.98 -12.29 -5.53
CA ALA A 28 -3.28 -13.44 -4.96
C ALA A 28 -1.79 -13.45 -5.35
N GLY A 29 -0.95 -14.01 -4.47
CA GLY A 29 0.50 -14.15 -4.70
C GLY A 29 1.35 -13.12 -3.97
N PHE A 30 0.76 -12.04 -3.43
CA PHE A 30 1.43 -11.22 -2.42
C PHE A 30 1.38 -11.90 -1.05
N GLU A 31 2.44 -11.74 -0.27
CA GLU A 31 2.53 -12.19 1.12
C GLU A 31 2.43 -11.01 2.07
N LYS A 32 1.60 -11.14 3.10
CA LYS A 32 1.43 -10.15 4.17
C LYS A 32 2.45 -10.37 5.27
N THR A 33 3.26 -9.36 5.57
CA THR A 33 4.32 -9.40 6.58
C THR A 33 4.26 -8.19 7.51
N THR A 34 4.99 -8.24 8.63
CA THR A 34 5.15 -7.12 9.57
C THR A 34 6.58 -7.11 10.12
N ASP A 35 7.12 -5.92 10.32
CA ASP A 35 8.41 -5.68 11.00
C ASP A 35 8.23 -5.09 12.41
N GLY A 36 6.99 -4.99 12.90
CA GLY A 36 6.64 -4.31 14.16
C GLY A 36 6.42 -2.80 14.03
N ASN A 37 6.66 -2.20 12.87
CA ASN A 37 6.37 -0.79 12.58
C ASN A 37 5.15 -0.61 11.68
N GLY A 38 4.80 -1.62 10.89
CA GLY A 38 3.63 -1.59 10.04
C GLY A 38 3.27 -2.93 9.43
N ILE A 39 2.34 -2.88 8.48
CA ILE A 39 1.94 -4.02 7.67
C ILE A 39 2.48 -3.83 6.27
N HIS A 40 3.08 -4.88 5.73
CA HIS A 40 3.70 -4.87 4.41
C HIS A 40 3.11 -5.99 3.56
N TYR A 41 3.05 -5.75 2.25
CA TYR A 41 2.72 -6.74 1.26
C TYR A 41 3.87 -6.81 0.27
N VAL A 42 4.38 -8.02 0.09
CA VAL A 42 5.61 -8.28 -0.65
C VAL A 42 5.39 -9.41 -1.66
N VAL A 43 6.18 -9.44 -2.72
CA VAL A 43 6.29 -10.64 -3.55
C VAL A 43 7.27 -11.60 -2.85
N PRO A 44 6.84 -12.80 -2.47
CA PRO A 44 7.66 -13.71 -1.69
C PRO A 44 8.82 -14.26 -2.52
N LEU A 45 9.92 -14.63 -1.85
CA LEU A 45 11.10 -15.22 -2.49
C LEU A 45 10.81 -16.56 -3.17
N SER A 46 9.77 -17.28 -2.73
CA SER A 46 9.30 -18.50 -3.38
C SER A 46 8.80 -18.26 -4.81
N THR A 47 8.21 -17.09 -5.06
CA THR A 47 7.73 -16.67 -6.38
C THR A 47 8.81 -15.90 -7.14
N TYR A 48 9.57 -15.05 -6.45
CA TYR A 48 10.61 -14.21 -7.06
C TYR A 48 11.95 -14.33 -6.29
N PRO A 49 12.78 -15.35 -6.61
CA PRO A 49 14.01 -15.66 -5.85
C PRO A 49 15.08 -14.56 -5.86
N SER A 50 15.11 -13.74 -6.91
CA SER A 50 16.05 -12.60 -7.00
C SER A 50 15.79 -11.55 -5.91
N GLY A 51 14.54 -11.45 -5.44
CA GLY A 51 14.16 -10.57 -4.34
C GLY A 51 14.47 -9.10 -4.59
N TYR A 52 14.58 -8.33 -3.50
CA TYR A 52 14.84 -6.90 -3.58
C TYR A 52 16.34 -6.59 -3.75
N HIS A 53 16.69 -5.87 -4.83
CA HIS A 53 18.08 -5.53 -5.19
C HIS A 53 18.83 -4.71 -4.15
N VAL A 54 18.14 -3.86 -3.36
CA VAL A 54 18.80 -3.02 -2.35
C VAL A 54 19.21 -3.84 -1.13
N THR A 55 18.46 -4.91 -0.84
CA THR A 55 18.72 -5.77 0.31
C THR A 55 18.64 -7.23 -0.13
N PRO A 56 19.74 -7.77 -0.67
CA PRO A 56 19.77 -9.13 -1.22
C PRO A 56 19.23 -10.16 -0.23
N GLY A 57 18.45 -11.10 -0.73
CA GLY A 57 17.82 -12.15 0.09
C GLY A 57 16.57 -11.71 0.85
N THR A 58 16.00 -10.54 0.52
CA THR A 58 14.70 -10.10 1.06
C THR A 58 13.61 -10.12 -0.03
N PRO A 59 12.34 -10.37 0.34
CA PRO A 59 11.21 -10.29 -0.60
C PRO A 59 11.12 -8.93 -1.30
N LEU A 60 10.53 -8.90 -2.50
CA LEU A 60 10.36 -7.66 -3.26
C LEU A 60 9.20 -6.83 -2.67
N PRO A 61 9.45 -5.63 -2.10
CA PRO A 61 8.40 -4.80 -1.52
C PRO A 61 7.41 -4.28 -2.56
N PHE A 62 6.13 -4.25 -2.20
CA PHE A 62 5.07 -3.71 -3.07
C PHE A 62 4.21 -2.64 -2.39
N LEU A 63 3.65 -2.96 -1.23
CA LEU A 63 2.71 -2.09 -0.51
C LEU A 63 3.05 -2.08 0.98
N SER A 64 2.81 -0.95 1.67
CA SER A 64 2.92 -0.91 3.12
C SER A 64 1.92 0.06 3.74
N VAL A 65 1.38 -0.27 4.90
CA VAL A 65 0.50 0.58 5.71
C VAL A 65 1.15 0.81 7.07
N ILE A 66 1.44 2.08 7.36
CA ILE A 66 2.21 2.48 8.53
C ILE A 66 1.51 3.65 9.21
N ALA A 67 1.27 3.55 10.52
CA ALA A 67 0.78 4.69 11.29
C ALA A 67 1.95 5.58 11.70
N GLN A 68 2.05 6.73 11.04
CA GLN A 68 3.02 7.77 11.39
C GLN A 68 2.46 8.64 12.52
N LYS A 69 3.29 9.49 13.14
CA LYS A 69 2.89 10.35 14.27
C LYS A 69 1.56 11.12 14.07
N ASN A 70 1.30 11.61 12.86
CA ASN A 70 0.16 12.49 12.55
C ASN A 70 -0.79 12.00 11.46
N HIS A 71 -0.53 10.83 10.86
CA HIS A 71 -1.34 10.30 9.76
C HIS A 71 -1.17 8.78 9.63
N VAL A 72 -2.13 8.12 9.01
CA VAL A 72 -1.92 6.77 8.45
C VAL A 72 -1.36 6.95 7.04
N ALA A 73 -0.29 6.24 6.72
CA ALA A 73 0.37 6.31 5.42
C ALA A 73 0.22 4.97 4.68
N VAL A 74 -0.11 5.05 3.39
CA VAL A 74 -0.04 3.92 2.47
C VAL A 74 1.08 4.18 1.49
N TYR A 75 2.08 3.31 1.48
CA TYR A 75 3.19 3.33 0.54
C TYR A 75 2.89 2.32 -0.56
N HIS A 76 2.58 2.78 -1.77
CA HIS A 76 2.22 1.93 -2.89
C HIS A 76 3.28 2.06 -3.99
N MET A 77 4.09 1.02 -4.20
CA MET A 77 5.19 1.05 -5.16
C MET A 77 4.70 1.07 -6.61
N GLY A 78 3.56 0.43 -6.90
CA GLY A 78 2.92 0.52 -8.23
C GLY A 78 2.64 1.97 -8.67
N VAL A 79 2.01 2.78 -7.83
CA VAL A 79 1.74 4.21 -8.11
C VAL A 79 3.02 5.00 -8.35
N TYR A 80 4.10 4.67 -7.64
CA TYR A 80 5.40 5.32 -7.87
C TYR A 80 6.04 4.89 -9.20
N SER A 81 5.80 3.64 -9.60
CA SER A 81 6.48 3.04 -10.74
C SER A 81 5.73 3.16 -12.07
N ASP A 82 4.43 3.38 -12.04
CA ASP A 82 3.55 3.44 -13.21
C ASP A 82 2.86 4.82 -13.30
N PRO A 83 3.29 5.68 -14.24
CA PRO A 83 2.69 7.00 -14.44
C PRO A 83 1.21 6.97 -14.84
N GLU A 84 0.75 5.92 -15.53
CA GLU A 84 -0.66 5.81 -15.92
C GLU A 84 -1.53 5.46 -14.72
N LEU A 85 -1.05 4.55 -13.86
CA LEU A 85 -1.71 4.22 -12.60
C LEU A 85 -1.77 5.44 -11.65
N LEU A 86 -0.67 6.21 -11.56
CA LEU A 86 -0.65 7.45 -10.80
C LEU A 86 -1.71 8.44 -11.30
N ARG A 87 -1.74 8.71 -12.61
CA ARG A 87 -2.70 9.63 -13.21
C ARG A 87 -4.14 9.18 -12.94
N TRP A 88 -4.45 7.91 -13.16
CA TRP A 88 -5.77 7.35 -12.87
C TRP A 88 -6.17 7.55 -11.40
N PHE A 89 -5.24 7.31 -10.47
CA PHE A 89 -5.52 7.48 -9.05
C PHE A 89 -5.75 8.94 -8.66
N GLU A 90 -4.96 9.88 -9.20
CA GLU A 90 -5.13 11.31 -8.96
C GLU A 90 -6.50 11.80 -9.46
N GLU A 91 -6.89 11.41 -10.68
CA GLU A 91 -8.18 11.75 -11.27
C GLU A 91 -9.35 11.14 -10.48
N SER A 92 -9.25 9.85 -10.13
CA SER A 92 -10.29 9.15 -9.36
C SER A 92 -10.44 9.72 -7.95
N TYR A 93 -9.34 10.06 -7.30
CA TYR A 93 -9.35 10.67 -5.97
C TYR A 93 -10.00 12.05 -6.01
N ALA A 94 -9.66 12.89 -7.00
CA ALA A 94 -10.26 14.22 -7.15
C ALA A 94 -11.76 14.17 -7.43
N ALA A 95 -12.24 13.12 -8.12
CA ALA A 95 -13.66 12.94 -8.43
C ALA A 95 -14.49 12.44 -7.23
N GLN A 96 -13.91 11.62 -6.35
CA GLN A 96 -14.65 10.90 -5.31
C GLN A 96 -14.43 11.45 -3.89
N VAL A 97 -13.29 12.10 -3.64
CA VAL A 97 -12.90 12.51 -2.29
C VAL A 97 -13.02 14.03 -2.14
N PRO A 98 -13.73 14.54 -1.10
CA PRO A 98 -13.93 15.97 -0.92
C PRO A 98 -12.67 16.75 -0.54
N THR A 99 -11.62 16.04 -0.08
CA THR A 99 -10.36 16.65 0.33
C THR A 99 -9.31 16.53 -0.76
N LYS A 100 -8.36 17.47 -0.82
CA LYS A 100 -7.21 17.35 -1.72
C LYS A 100 -6.35 16.12 -1.37
N LEU A 101 -5.94 15.38 -2.39
CA LEU A 101 -4.97 14.30 -2.26
C LEU A 101 -3.67 14.81 -1.63
N ASN A 102 -3.28 14.18 -0.53
CA ASN A 102 -2.02 14.47 0.17
C ASN A 102 -1.08 13.29 -0.01
N MET A 103 -0.11 13.41 -0.92
CA MET A 103 0.85 12.35 -1.19
C MET A 103 2.26 12.84 -1.49
N GLY A 104 3.25 11.96 -1.28
CA GLY A 104 4.57 12.04 -1.92
C GLY A 104 4.65 11.09 -3.11
N LYS A 105 5.88 10.77 -3.56
CA LYS A 105 6.12 9.91 -4.75
C LYS A 105 5.41 8.54 -4.68
N SER A 106 5.44 7.88 -3.53
CA SER A 106 4.79 6.57 -3.31
C SER A 106 3.81 6.58 -2.13
N CYS A 107 3.74 7.69 -1.39
CA CYS A 107 3.18 7.71 -0.04
C CYS A 107 1.91 8.55 0.00
N ILE A 108 0.76 7.89 0.12
CA ILE A 108 -0.56 8.51 0.33
C ILE A 108 -0.75 8.73 1.83
N ARG A 109 -1.15 9.93 2.26
CA ARG A 109 -1.16 10.33 3.68
C ARG A 109 -2.55 10.73 4.16
N PHE A 110 -3.17 9.89 4.98
CA PHE A 110 -4.45 10.15 5.61
C PHE A 110 -4.29 10.82 6.98
N LYS A 111 -4.32 12.16 6.99
CA LYS A 111 -4.30 12.96 8.23
C LYS A 111 -5.62 12.87 9.01
N ASN A 112 -6.74 12.79 8.30
CA ASN A 112 -8.06 12.60 8.89
C ASN A 112 -8.61 11.24 8.48
N VAL A 113 -8.68 10.32 9.44
CA VAL A 113 -9.14 8.94 9.22
C VAL A 113 -10.61 8.85 8.78
N LYS A 114 -11.41 9.91 9.01
CA LYS A 114 -12.81 9.98 8.56
C LYS A 114 -12.97 10.13 7.04
N HIS A 115 -11.91 10.52 6.33
CA HIS A 115 -11.92 10.74 4.88
C HIS A 115 -11.06 9.74 4.12
N ILE A 116 -10.73 8.58 4.72
CA ILE A 116 -10.08 7.51 3.99
C ILE A 116 -11.09 6.96 2.96
N PRO A 117 -10.78 7.01 1.65
CA PRO A 117 -11.67 6.52 0.61
C PRO A 117 -11.48 5.00 0.46
N TYR A 118 -12.06 4.22 1.36
CA TYR A 118 -11.82 2.78 1.44
C TYR A 118 -12.09 2.04 0.12
N GLU A 119 -13.17 2.36 -0.58
CA GLU A 119 -13.51 1.72 -1.87
C GLU A 119 -12.44 2.00 -2.93
N LEU A 120 -12.05 3.26 -3.11
CA LEU A 120 -10.99 3.65 -4.03
C LEU A 120 -9.63 3.02 -3.66
N MET A 121 -9.34 2.84 -2.36
CA MET A 121 -8.13 2.14 -1.93
C MET A 121 -8.16 0.65 -2.30
N GLY A 122 -9.33 0.01 -2.19
CA GLY A 122 -9.54 -1.35 -2.67
C GLY A 122 -9.32 -1.47 -4.17
N GLU A 123 -9.89 -0.55 -4.95
CA GLU A 123 -9.65 -0.48 -6.40
C GLU A 123 -8.17 -0.26 -6.72
N LEU A 124 -7.48 0.64 -6.01
CA LEU A 124 -6.08 0.92 -6.27
C LEU A 124 -5.21 -0.33 -6.12
N VAL A 125 -5.36 -1.06 -5.01
CA VAL A 125 -4.50 -2.23 -4.75
C VAL A 125 -4.80 -3.41 -5.67
N SER A 126 -5.99 -3.45 -6.28
CA SER A 126 -6.36 -4.49 -7.24
C SER A 126 -5.78 -4.27 -8.65
N LYS A 127 -5.16 -3.11 -8.94
CA LYS A 127 -4.70 -2.74 -10.30
C LYS A 127 -3.41 -3.41 -10.72
N MET A 128 -2.66 -4.03 -9.80
CA MET A 128 -1.34 -4.57 -10.10
C MET A 128 -1.13 -5.93 -9.43
N THR A 129 -0.91 -6.94 -10.26
CA THR A 129 -0.55 -8.30 -9.85
C THR A 129 0.93 -8.41 -9.47
N PRO A 130 1.34 -9.45 -8.74
CA PRO A 130 2.76 -9.73 -8.48
C PRO A 130 3.60 -9.79 -9.76
N GLU A 131 3.09 -10.43 -10.82
CA GLU A 131 3.80 -10.60 -12.09
C GLU A 131 4.02 -9.25 -12.80
N GLN A 132 2.97 -8.41 -12.85
CA GLN A 132 3.09 -7.05 -13.38
C GLN A 132 4.07 -6.22 -12.56
N TRP A 133 4.06 -6.37 -11.23
CA TRP A 133 4.97 -5.66 -10.36
C TRP A 133 6.43 -6.08 -10.58
N ILE A 134 6.72 -7.37 -10.68
CA ILE A 134 8.06 -7.89 -11.00
C ILE A 134 8.53 -7.33 -12.35
N ALA A 135 7.69 -7.40 -13.39
CA ALA A 135 8.05 -6.89 -14.71
C ALA A 135 8.37 -5.38 -14.71
N ALA A 136 7.56 -4.57 -14.02
CA ALA A 136 7.81 -3.14 -13.88
C ALA A 136 9.04 -2.82 -13.02
N TYR A 137 9.38 -3.70 -12.09
CA TYR A 137 10.56 -3.58 -11.25
C TYR A 137 11.85 -3.91 -12.00
N GLU A 138 11.85 -4.96 -12.82
CA GLU A 138 13.00 -5.39 -13.63
C GLU A 138 13.26 -4.49 -14.84
N SER A 139 12.26 -3.72 -15.29
CA SER A 139 12.41 -2.80 -16.44
C SER A 139 13.11 -1.48 -16.08
N ARG A 140 13.75 -1.37 -14.92
CA ARG A 140 14.31 -0.14 -14.36
C ARG A 140 15.80 -0.24 -14.08
#